data_AF-A0A4D5S3R4-F1
#
_entry.id   AF-A0A4D5S3R4-F1
#
_cell.length_a   1.000
_cell.length_b   1.000
_cell.length_c   1.000
_cell.angle_alpha   90.00
_cell.angle_beta   90.00
_cell.angle_gamma   90.00
#
_symmetry.space_group_name_H-M   'P 1'
#
loop_
_entity.id
_entity.type
_entity.pdbx_description
1 polymer ?
#
loop_
_entity_poly.entity_id
_entity_poly.type
_entity_poly.pdbx_seq_one_letter_code
_entity_poly.pdbx_strand_id
1 'polypeptide(L)'
;STTRRQAVHVCGRLFLKNSAFAAHISSSTLSASVYRLLSTRTLKIVSPCNLPKHSTERVCGVLFRTDIGRHHSTVPEKDSSLVEQKLLLKYFQMVARDLKQVEEELEKCSHDSQRTRELTAKMSRLSSIVALVKKINELNREMEGLKDLERDFTRTGDKDMVSMAVDDQKNCQAELKQLNDQILDQIVPPDPIDTTEVLLEVTAGVGGQEAMLFTKDVLDMYVRYASWKGWSCRIVDYETSDMGGVRHASLNVGGRDAGKCLKFESGVHRVQRVPQTERAGRIHTSTMAVAVLPLPAEVDVVLNSKDLVMKTKRASGPGGQHVNTTESAVQIQHIPSGIMVESSQERSQLQNKELALKKLRAKLYEIELNKKTSSHVTQRKLQVGTRGRSEKIRTYNFAQDRVTDHRIPVTVHNVEDFLHGQDNLDSVIRRLLDESRKEILLEVLQGVK
;
A
#
# COMPACT_ATOMS: atom_id res chain seq x y z
N SER A 1 31.80 -15.38 58.43
CA SER A 1 32.14 -16.50 57.55
C SER A 1 31.09 -16.57 56.46
N THR A 2 31.52 -16.46 55.18
CA THR A 2 30.83 -16.92 53.95
C THR A 2 29.33 -16.61 53.87
N THR A 3 28.85 -15.56 53.20
CA THR A 3 28.94 -15.31 51.76
C THR A 3 28.54 -13.86 51.48
N ARG A 4 29.54 -12.97 51.31
CA ARG A 4 29.32 -11.57 50.91
C ARG A 4 30.38 -11.16 49.90
N ARG A 5 30.50 -11.91 48.80
CA ARG A 5 31.42 -11.66 47.69
C ARG A 5 31.01 -12.53 46.48
N GLN A 6 29.89 -12.20 45.84
CA GLN A 6 29.53 -12.65 44.48
C GLN A 6 28.18 -12.02 44.05
N ALA A 7 28.11 -10.69 43.96
CA ALA A 7 26.93 -10.02 43.38
C ALA A 7 27.21 -8.60 42.85
N VAL A 8 28.47 -8.25 42.55
CA VAL A 8 28.86 -6.88 42.15
C VAL A 8 29.46 -6.82 40.74
N HIS A 9 29.57 -7.93 40.01
CA HIS A 9 30.30 -7.94 38.72
C HIS A 9 29.49 -8.15 37.44
N VAL A 10 28.16 -8.23 37.47
CA VAL A 10 27.35 -8.49 36.25
C VAL A 10 26.37 -7.35 35.87
N CYS A 11 26.00 -6.45 36.78
CA CYS A 11 25.02 -5.39 36.47
C CYS A 11 25.60 -4.08 35.91
N GLY A 12 26.93 -3.89 35.95
CA GLY A 12 27.57 -2.61 35.62
C GLY A 12 28.02 -2.41 34.17
N ARG A 13 27.86 -3.39 33.27
CA ARG A 13 28.37 -3.31 31.89
C ARG A 13 27.33 -3.12 30.78
N LEU A 14 26.03 -3.21 31.06
CA LEU A 14 24.98 -2.93 30.06
C LEU A 14 24.50 -1.46 30.06
N PHE A 15 24.56 -0.76 31.19
CA PHE A 15 24.01 0.60 31.30
C PHE A 15 24.85 1.68 30.59
N LEU A 16 26.15 1.47 30.42
CA LEU A 16 27.07 2.45 29.82
C LEU A 16 27.15 2.37 28.28
N LYS A 17 26.57 1.35 27.64
CA LYS A 17 26.56 1.24 26.16
C LYS A 17 25.38 1.96 25.49
N ASN A 18 24.31 2.25 26.23
CA ASN A 18 23.09 2.88 25.67
C ASN A 18 22.93 4.38 26.01
N SER A 19 23.68 4.92 26.98
CA SER A 19 23.66 6.36 27.30
C SER A 19 24.44 7.20 26.27
N ALA A 20 25.43 6.62 25.61
CA ALA A 20 26.18 7.25 24.51
C ALA A 20 25.34 7.45 23.24
N PHE A 21 24.16 6.80 23.13
CA PHE A 21 23.31 6.82 21.94
C PHE A 21 22.60 8.18 21.73
N ALA A 22 22.31 8.92 22.80
CA ALA A 22 21.67 10.24 22.69
C ALA A 22 22.64 11.35 22.26
N ALA A 23 23.95 11.16 22.47
CA ALA A 23 24.97 12.16 22.16
C ALA A 23 25.69 11.91 20.81
N HIS A 24 25.61 10.70 20.23
CA HIS A 24 26.35 10.33 19.03
C HIS A 24 25.58 10.39 17.70
N ILE A 25 24.36 10.94 17.73
CA ILE A 25 23.63 11.28 16.50
C ILE A 25 24.15 12.64 16.02
N SER A 26 25.38 12.68 15.49
CA SER A 26 25.90 13.85 14.81
C SER A 26 25.18 14.04 13.48
N SER A 27 24.89 15.29 13.14
CA SER A 27 23.99 15.71 12.05
C SER A 27 24.51 15.47 10.63
N SER A 28 25.67 14.83 10.44
CA SER A 28 26.37 14.79 9.16
C SER A 28 26.22 13.48 8.36
N THR A 29 25.98 12.33 9.00
CA THR A 29 26.21 11.02 8.35
C THR A 29 24.97 10.26 7.93
N LEU A 30 23.82 10.43 8.58
CA LEU A 30 22.54 9.81 8.18
C LEU A 30 21.96 10.38 6.86
N SER A 31 22.54 11.47 6.36
CA SER A 31 21.91 12.41 5.43
C SER A 31 22.27 12.18 3.94
N ALA A 32 23.36 11.51 3.59
CA ALA A 32 23.75 11.43 2.18
C ALA A 32 23.13 10.24 1.41
N SER A 33 22.93 9.11 2.09
CA SER A 33 22.66 7.82 1.43
C SER A 33 21.17 7.52 1.22
N VAL A 34 20.31 7.89 2.19
CA VAL A 34 18.84 7.87 2.03
C VAL A 34 18.39 8.93 1.01
N TYR A 35 19.18 10.00 0.85
CA TYR A 35 18.81 11.18 0.07
C TYR A 35 19.14 11.13 -1.42
N ARG A 36 20.00 10.22 -1.90
CA ARG A 36 20.18 10.03 -3.36
C ARG A 36 18.89 9.57 -4.05
N LEU A 37 17.93 9.02 -3.31
CA LEU A 37 16.57 8.71 -3.78
C LEU A 37 15.60 9.93 -3.72
N LEU A 38 15.90 10.94 -2.87
CA LEU A 38 15.07 12.13 -2.64
C LEU A 38 15.51 13.36 -3.47
N SER A 39 16.70 13.34 -4.08
CA SER A 39 17.32 14.54 -4.69
C SER A 39 16.86 14.90 -6.12
N THR A 40 15.88 14.21 -6.72
CA THR A 40 15.33 14.58 -8.04
C THR A 40 13.98 15.30 -7.86
N ARG A 41 14.01 16.63 -7.95
CA ARG A 41 13.00 17.62 -7.54
C ARG A 41 11.77 17.64 -8.47
N THR A 42 10.57 18.12 -8.11
CA THR A 42 10.12 19.31 -7.35
C THR A 42 8.72 19.11 -6.74
N LEU A 43 8.43 19.60 -5.53
CA LEU A 43 7.05 19.80 -5.01
C LEU A 43 6.92 21.14 -4.26
N LYS A 44 5.85 21.90 -4.55
CA LYS A 44 5.49 23.18 -3.93
C LYS A 44 4.62 22.94 -2.69
N ILE A 45 4.92 23.63 -1.59
CA ILE A 45 4.10 23.65 -0.36
C ILE A 45 3.17 24.86 -0.42
N VAL A 46 1.86 24.66 -0.27
CA VAL A 46 0.87 25.73 -0.03
C VAL A 46 0.35 25.60 1.40
N SER A 47 0.43 26.69 2.17
CA SER A 47 -0.06 26.80 3.56
C SER A 47 -1.60 26.93 3.63
N PRO A 48 -2.25 26.54 4.74
CA PRO A 48 -3.71 26.44 4.79
C PRO A 48 -4.38 27.78 5.15
N CYS A 49 -5.40 28.17 4.38
CA CYS A 49 -6.38 29.18 4.78
C CYS A 49 -7.62 28.51 5.38
N ASN A 50 -8.06 29.06 6.52
CA ASN A 50 -9.19 28.66 7.36
C ASN A 50 -10.53 28.53 6.62
N LEU A 51 -11.34 27.52 6.96
CA LEU A 51 -12.83 27.52 7.14
C LEU A 51 -13.34 26.10 7.52
N PRO A 52 -14.58 25.91 8.04
CA PRO A 52 -14.81 25.30 9.35
C PRO A 52 -15.21 23.81 9.34
N LYS A 53 -15.13 23.25 10.55
CA LYS A 53 -15.37 21.85 10.92
C LYS A 53 -16.81 21.40 10.68
N HIS A 54 -17.00 20.32 9.93
CA HIS A 54 -18.09 19.38 10.16
C HIS A 54 -17.60 17.93 10.10
N SER A 55 -18.06 17.18 11.09
CA SER A 55 -17.77 15.79 11.43
C SER A 55 -18.33 14.80 10.43
N THR A 56 -17.49 13.88 9.93
CA THR A 56 -17.87 12.51 9.55
C THR A 56 -16.61 11.64 9.44
N GLU A 57 -16.79 10.35 9.68
CA GLU A 57 -15.77 9.32 9.91
C GLU A 57 -14.76 9.19 8.77
N ARG A 58 -13.46 9.07 9.13
CA ARG A 58 -12.36 8.88 8.20
C ARG A 58 -12.34 7.44 7.70
N VAL A 59 -12.93 7.22 6.53
CA VAL A 59 -12.56 6.08 5.67
C VAL A 59 -11.27 6.46 4.96
N CYS A 60 -10.20 5.69 5.22
CA CYS A 60 -8.90 5.85 4.59
C CYS A 60 -8.99 5.42 3.11
N GLY A 61 -9.40 6.36 2.26
CA GLY A 61 -9.30 6.25 0.81
C GLY A 61 -8.39 7.36 0.32
N VAL A 62 -7.23 6.99 -0.22
CA VAL A 62 -6.32 7.91 -0.91
C VAL A 62 -7.04 8.39 -2.18
N LEU A 63 -7.82 9.46 -2.04
CA LEU A 63 -8.44 10.17 -3.15
C LEU A 63 -7.48 11.28 -3.60
N PHE A 64 -6.79 11.05 -4.71
CA PHE A 64 -6.08 12.09 -5.43
C PHE A 64 -7.11 13.09 -5.98
N ARG A 65 -7.44 14.13 -5.20
CA ARG A 65 -8.25 15.27 -5.66
C ARG A 65 -7.36 16.22 -6.47
N THR A 66 -7.69 16.37 -7.75
CA THR A 66 -7.09 17.37 -8.64
C THR A 66 -7.86 18.69 -8.55
N ASP A 67 -7.27 19.72 -7.93
CA ASP A 67 -7.66 21.12 -8.15
C ASP A 67 -6.45 21.92 -8.64
N ILE A 68 -6.51 22.35 -9.90
CA ILE A 68 -5.47 23.10 -10.59
C ILE A 68 -5.78 24.60 -10.45
N GLY A 69 -5.03 25.30 -9.61
CA GLY A 69 -4.95 26.76 -9.55
C GLY A 69 -3.51 27.22 -9.69
N ARG A 70 -3.18 27.91 -10.79
CA ARG A 70 -1.83 28.41 -11.11
C ARG A 70 -1.42 29.56 -10.18
N HIS A 71 -0.30 29.43 -9.46
CA HIS A 71 0.62 30.54 -9.19
C HIS A 71 2.08 30.04 -9.09
N HIS A 72 2.98 30.70 -9.82
CA HIS A 72 4.42 30.41 -9.86
C HIS A 72 5.18 31.34 -8.92
N SER A 73 5.78 30.77 -7.87
CA SER A 73 6.91 31.31 -7.15
C SER A 73 7.91 30.19 -6.90
N THR A 74 9.19 30.45 -7.17
CA THR A 74 10.30 29.48 -7.12
C THR A 74 11.08 29.67 -5.82
N VAL A 75 11.06 28.67 -4.93
CA VAL A 75 11.91 28.62 -3.73
C VAL A 75 13.15 27.77 -4.04
N PRO A 76 14.36 28.20 -3.65
CA PRO A 76 15.60 27.51 -4.00
C PRO A 76 15.71 26.16 -3.29
N GLU A 77 16.25 25.21 -4.03
CA GLU A 77 15.99 23.82 -3.81
C GLU A 77 16.86 23.12 -2.71
N LYS A 78 17.71 23.88 -2.02
CA LYS A 78 18.58 23.39 -0.92
C LYS A 78 17.85 23.30 0.43
N ASP A 79 16.76 24.03 0.60
CA ASP A 79 16.10 24.17 1.91
C ASP A 79 15.14 23.01 2.24
N SER A 80 14.46 22.42 1.25
CA SER A 80 13.57 21.27 1.48
C SER A 80 14.32 20.01 1.96
N SER A 81 15.50 19.72 1.41
CA SER A 81 16.28 18.54 1.81
C SER A 81 16.74 18.61 3.27
N LEU A 82 17.07 19.81 3.77
CA LEU A 82 17.49 20.02 5.15
C LEU A 82 16.33 19.87 6.16
N VAL A 83 15.10 20.19 5.74
CA VAL A 83 13.89 20.04 6.57
C VAL A 83 13.53 18.57 6.74
N GLU A 84 13.56 17.80 5.65
CA GLU A 84 13.35 16.34 5.66
C GLU A 84 14.37 15.63 6.55
N GLN A 85 15.64 16.07 6.54
CA GLN A 85 16.71 15.47 7.35
C GLN A 85 16.44 15.61 8.84
N LYS A 86 15.99 16.80 9.25
CA LYS A 86 15.64 17.07 10.65
C LYS A 86 14.42 16.27 11.09
N LEU A 87 13.45 16.04 10.20
CA LEU A 87 12.24 15.26 10.50
C LEU A 87 12.57 13.78 10.68
N LEU A 88 13.35 13.19 9.77
CA LEU A 88 13.78 11.79 9.85
C LEU A 88 14.60 11.53 11.13
N LEU A 89 15.48 12.47 11.49
CA LEU A 89 16.26 12.39 12.73
C LEU A 89 15.37 12.39 13.97
N LYS A 90 14.37 13.27 14.00
CA LYS A 90 13.38 13.34 15.08
C LYS A 90 12.56 12.04 15.17
N TYR A 91 12.19 11.46 14.03
CA TYR A 91 11.49 10.17 13.97
C TYR A 91 12.33 9.06 14.61
N PHE A 92 13.60 8.91 14.25
CA PHE A 92 14.45 7.89 14.87
C PHE A 92 14.70 8.14 16.36
N GLN A 93 14.80 9.40 16.79
CA GLN A 93 14.86 9.74 18.22
C GLN A 93 13.56 9.40 18.96
N MET A 94 12.40 9.56 18.31
CA MET A 94 11.12 9.10 18.86
C MET A 94 11.08 7.58 18.97
N VAL A 95 11.40 6.85 17.89
CA VAL A 95 11.45 5.37 17.88
C VAL A 95 12.37 4.83 18.97
N ALA A 96 13.53 5.45 19.19
CA ALA A 96 14.44 5.06 20.26
C ALA A 96 13.90 5.34 21.67
N ARG A 97 13.08 6.40 21.85
CA ARG A 97 12.38 6.68 23.11
C ARG A 97 11.23 5.69 23.33
N ASP A 98 10.45 5.43 22.30
CA ASP A 98 9.32 4.49 22.34
C ASP A 98 9.79 3.07 22.65
N LEU A 99 10.94 2.65 22.11
CA LEU A 99 11.53 1.36 22.43
C LEU A 99 11.82 1.25 23.94
N LYS A 100 12.43 2.28 24.54
CA LYS A 100 12.71 2.30 25.99
C LYS A 100 11.42 2.26 26.82
N GLN A 101 10.40 3.01 26.41
CA GLN A 101 9.10 2.99 27.10
C GLN A 101 8.45 1.61 27.03
N VAL A 102 8.51 0.93 25.88
CA VAL A 102 7.97 -0.42 25.73
C VAL A 102 8.74 -1.42 26.57
N GLU A 103 10.07 -1.31 26.65
CA GLU A 103 10.90 -2.14 27.54
C GLU A 103 10.48 -1.95 29.01
N GLU A 104 10.32 -0.71 29.47
CA GLU A 104 9.85 -0.40 30.84
C GLU A 104 8.42 -0.87 31.12
N GLU A 105 7.51 -0.78 30.15
CA GLU A 105 6.13 -1.26 30.29
C GLU A 105 6.05 -2.78 30.33
N LEU A 106 6.90 -3.47 29.57
CA LEU A 106 6.99 -4.92 29.56
C LEU A 106 7.50 -5.46 30.90
N GLU A 107 8.46 -4.77 31.53
CA GLU A 107 8.93 -5.09 32.88
C GLU A 107 7.83 -4.93 33.95
N LYS A 108 6.89 -4.01 33.74
CA LYS A 108 5.77 -3.74 34.67
C LYS A 108 4.55 -4.63 34.43
N CYS A 109 4.34 -5.12 33.20
CA CYS A 109 3.18 -5.94 32.84
C CYS A 109 3.47 -7.44 33.00
N SER A 110 3.30 -7.97 34.21
CA SER A 110 3.45 -9.42 34.50
C SER A 110 2.14 -10.23 34.43
N HIS A 111 0.97 -9.58 34.37
CA HIS A 111 -0.33 -10.23 34.64
C HIS A 111 -1.36 -10.26 33.49
N ASP A 112 -1.10 -9.60 32.35
CA ASP A 112 -2.03 -9.54 31.21
C ASP A 112 -1.42 -10.19 29.95
N SER A 113 -1.85 -11.42 29.63
CA SER A 113 -1.32 -12.18 28.50
C SER A 113 -1.58 -11.54 27.14
N GLN A 114 -2.59 -10.70 26.98
CA GLN A 114 -2.90 -10.06 25.69
C GLN A 114 -2.01 -8.83 25.51
N ARG A 115 -1.93 -7.98 26.53
CA ARG A 115 -1.09 -6.77 26.51
C ARG A 115 0.40 -7.08 26.40
N THR A 116 0.89 -8.13 27.07
CA THR A 116 2.29 -8.57 26.93
C THR A 116 2.62 -9.01 25.50
N ARG A 117 1.69 -9.68 24.79
CA ARG A 117 1.88 -10.06 23.38
C ARG A 117 1.97 -8.84 22.46
N GLU A 118 1.08 -7.87 22.65
CA GLU A 118 1.07 -6.62 21.88
C GLU A 118 2.38 -5.82 22.09
N LEU A 119 2.81 -5.68 23.35
CA LEU A 119 4.07 -4.98 23.68
C LEU A 119 5.30 -5.72 23.13
N THR A 120 5.33 -7.05 23.20
CA THR A 120 6.43 -7.85 22.64
C THR A 120 6.51 -7.70 21.11
N ALA A 121 5.38 -7.72 20.42
CA ALA A 121 5.32 -7.48 18.98
C ALA A 121 5.81 -6.06 18.62
N LYS A 122 5.38 -5.05 19.39
CA LYS A 122 5.84 -3.67 19.23
C LYS A 122 7.34 -3.53 19.48
N MET A 123 7.87 -4.16 20.54
CA MET A 123 9.31 -4.18 20.86
C MET A 123 10.11 -4.79 19.72
N SER A 124 9.70 -5.95 19.19
CA SER A 124 10.39 -6.61 18.08
C SER A 124 10.43 -5.75 16.82
N ARG A 125 9.36 -5.00 16.53
CA ARG A 125 9.33 -4.08 15.38
C ARG A 125 10.28 -2.90 15.59
N LEU A 126 10.21 -2.23 16.74
CA LEU A 126 11.04 -1.05 17.02
C LEU A 126 12.53 -1.43 17.12
N SER A 127 12.86 -2.58 17.70
CA SER A 127 14.25 -3.06 17.82
C SER A 127 14.86 -3.36 16.44
N SER A 128 14.09 -3.93 15.51
CA SER A 128 14.49 -4.13 14.12
C SER A 128 14.86 -2.80 13.45
N ILE A 129 14.02 -1.78 13.57
CA ILE A 129 14.29 -0.44 13.00
C ILE A 129 15.59 0.14 13.60
N VAL A 130 15.74 0.08 14.92
CA VAL A 130 16.94 0.60 15.60
C VAL A 130 18.20 -0.15 15.18
N ALA A 131 18.14 -1.47 14.99
CA ALA A 131 19.26 -2.27 14.50
C ALA A 131 19.68 -1.89 13.08
N LEU A 132 18.71 -1.68 12.18
CA LEU A 132 18.99 -1.22 10.81
C LEU A 132 19.63 0.17 10.80
N VAL A 133 19.14 1.10 11.62
CA VAL A 133 19.73 2.44 11.76
C VAL A 133 21.18 2.37 12.27
N LYS A 134 21.48 1.49 13.23
CA LYS A 134 22.86 1.27 13.70
C LYS A 134 23.77 0.79 12.58
N LYS A 135 23.32 -0.20 11.80
CA LYS A 135 24.10 -0.74 10.68
C LYS A 135 24.36 0.32 9.60
N ILE A 136 23.37 1.15 9.28
CA ILE A 136 23.54 2.29 8.36
C ILE A 136 24.56 3.29 8.89
N ASN A 137 24.54 3.59 10.19
CA ASN A 137 25.52 4.49 10.80
C ASN A 137 26.94 3.92 10.75
N GLU A 138 27.11 2.62 10.94
CA GLU A 138 28.39 1.92 10.82
C GLU A 138 28.92 2.00 9.38
N LEU A 139 28.10 1.67 8.39
CA LEU A 139 28.47 1.75 6.97
C LEU A 139 28.75 3.18 6.50
N ASN A 140 28.02 4.18 7.01
CA ASN A 140 28.33 5.57 6.69
C ASN A 140 29.69 6.00 7.26
N ARG A 141 30.08 5.52 8.44
CA ARG A 141 31.42 5.77 9.01
C ARG A 141 32.51 5.05 8.20
N GLU A 142 32.24 3.84 7.77
CA GLU A 142 33.13 3.09 6.88
C GLU A 142 33.31 3.82 5.54
N MET A 143 32.23 4.31 4.94
CA MET A 143 32.29 5.15 3.73
C MET A 143 33.10 6.43 3.93
N GLU A 144 33.00 7.10 5.08
CA GLU A 144 33.84 8.27 5.38
C GLU A 144 35.31 7.88 5.49
N GLY A 145 35.62 6.78 6.20
CA GLY A 145 36.98 6.24 6.29
C GLY A 145 37.57 5.89 4.93
N LEU A 146 36.80 5.26 4.05
CA LEU A 146 37.23 4.92 2.68
C LEU A 146 37.49 6.15 1.81
N LYS A 147 36.72 7.24 1.99
CA LYS A 147 36.97 8.52 1.29
C LYS A 147 38.23 9.21 1.77
N ASP A 148 38.52 9.14 3.06
CA ASP A 148 39.75 9.71 3.61
C ASP A 148 40.97 8.89 3.16
N LEU A 149 40.86 7.55 3.12
CA LEU A 149 41.87 6.68 2.52
C LEU A 149 42.10 6.98 1.04
N GLU A 150 41.04 7.14 0.24
CA GLU A 150 41.16 7.52 -1.17
C GLU A 150 41.94 8.84 -1.34
N ARG A 151 41.66 9.84 -0.52
CA ARG A 151 42.37 11.13 -0.54
C ARG A 151 43.84 10.97 -0.18
N ASP A 152 44.15 10.17 0.83
CA ASP A 152 45.52 9.91 1.25
C ASP A 152 46.33 9.15 0.18
N PHE A 153 45.75 8.10 -0.42
CA PHE A 153 46.40 7.34 -1.50
C PHE A 153 46.53 8.12 -2.80
N THR A 154 45.59 9.02 -3.08
CA THR A 154 45.69 9.97 -4.20
C THR A 154 46.87 10.92 -4.01
N ARG A 155 47.15 11.35 -2.78
CA ARG A 155 48.28 12.22 -2.46
C ARG A 155 49.63 11.49 -2.53
N THR A 156 49.68 10.21 -2.17
CA THR A 156 50.90 9.39 -2.28
C THR A 156 51.15 8.82 -3.68
N GLY A 157 50.16 8.90 -4.58
CA GLY A 157 50.29 8.51 -5.99
C GLY A 157 50.11 7.01 -6.26
N ASP A 158 49.60 6.25 -5.31
CA ASP A 158 49.37 4.81 -5.43
C ASP A 158 48.01 4.52 -6.08
N LYS A 159 48.04 4.28 -7.39
CA LYS A 159 46.83 4.09 -8.21
C LYS A 159 46.06 2.80 -7.89
N ASP A 160 46.77 1.76 -7.47
CA ASP A 160 46.15 0.46 -7.20
C ASP A 160 45.33 0.55 -5.89
N MET A 161 45.89 1.20 -4.86
CA MET A 161 45.18 1.45 -3.60
C MET A 161 43.99 2.41 -3.76
N VAL A 162 44.08 3.41 -4.63
CA VAL A 162 42.94 4.27 -4.99
C VAL A 162 41.83 3.46 -5.66
N SER A 163 42.17 2.57 -6.60
CA SER A 163 41.18 1.73 -7.27
C SER A 163 40.44 0.82 -6.29
N MET A 164 41.17 0.18 -5.37
CA MET A 164 40.57 -0.66 -4.33
C MET A 164 39.62 0.13 -3.43
N ALA A 165 40.03 1.31 -2.96
CA ALA A 165 39.18 2.17 -2.13
C ALA A 165 37.90 2.60 -2.86
N VAL A 166 37.97 2.91 -4.16
CA VAL A 166 36.79 3.27 -4.98
C VAL A 166 35.83 2.09 -5.15
N ASP A 167 36.35 0.88 -5.35
CA ASP A 167 35.49 -0.31 -5.48
C ASP A 167 34.84 -0.70 -4.14
N ASP A 168 35.56 -0.58 -3.03
CA ASP A 168 34.99 -0.74 -1.69
C ASP A 168 33.90 0.31 -1.41
N GLN A 169 34.11 1.56 -1.83
CA GLN A 169 33.06 2.59 -1.74
C GLN A 169 31.80 2.23 -2.54
N LYS A 170 31.94 1.64 -3.74
CA LYS A 170 30.78 1.18 -4.54
C LYS A 170 30.02 0.07 -3.82
N ASN A 171 30.74 -0.87 -3.20
CA ASN A 171 30.13 -1.96 -2.42
C ASN A 171 29.38 -1.42 -1.21
N CYS A 172 30.00 -0.55 -0.40
CA CYS A 172 29.34 0.11 0.73
C CYS A 172 28.12 0.93 0.27
N GLN A 173 28.20 1.61 -0.88
CA GLN A 173 27.08 2.37 -1.42
C GLN A 173 25.92 1.48 -1.87
N ALA A 174 26.21 0.32 -2.47
CA ALA A 174 25.18 -0.67 -2.83
C ALA A 174 24.50 -1.24 -1.58
N GLU A 175 25.26 -1.60 -0.55
CA GLU A 175 24.70 -2.10 0.72
C GLU A 175 23.87 -1.03 1.44
N LEU A 176 24.34 0.21 1.48
CA LEU A 176 23.57 1.33 2.05
C LEU A 176 22.25 1.52 1.32
N LYS A 177 22.22 1.42 -0.01
CA LYS A 177 20.97 1.51 -0.78
C LYS A 177 20.00 0.40 -0.35
N GLN A 178 20.47 -0.83 -0.24
CA GLN A 178 19.63 -1.96 0.21
C GLN A 178 19.09 -1.77 1.63
N LEU A 179 19.91 -1.31 2.57
CA LEU A 179 19.47 -1.07 3.94
C LEU A 179 18.49 0.10 4.04
N ASN A 180 18.67 1.15 3.23
CA ASN A 180 17.72 2.26 3.16
C ASN A 180 16.36 1.77 2.65
N ASP A 181 16.34 0.96 1.59
CA ASP A 181 15.10 0.38 1.06
C ASP A 181 14.40 -0.49 2.13
N GLN A 182 15.16 -1.29 2.89
CA GLN A 182 14.63 -2.10 3.99
C GLN A 182 14.04 -1.26 5.13
N ILE A 183 14.69 -0.16 5.51
CA ILE A 183 14.14 0.74 6.53
C ILE A 183 12.86 1.40 6.03
N LEU A 184 12.85 1.88 4.79
CA LEU A 184 11.67 2.52 4.21
C LEU A 184 10.49 1.55 4.19
N ASP A 185 10.70 0.30 3.81
CA ASP A 185 9.66 -0.74 3.83
C ASP A 185 9.13 -1.05 5.25
N GLN A 186 9.90 -0.80 6.33
CA GLN A 186 9.42 -0.94 7.71
C GLN A 186 8.68 0.29 8.26
N ILE A 187 9.01 1.47 7.75
CA ILE A 187 8.38 2.73 8.14
C ILE A 187 7.05 2.92 7.42
N VAL A 188 7.04 2.66 6.11
CA VAL A 188 5.85 2.81 5.27
C VAL A 188 4.85 1.69 5.62
N PRO A 189 3.61 2.02 6.03
CA PRO A 189 2.62 1.00 6.33
C PRO A 189 2.26 0.20 5.07
N PRO A 190 1.97 -1.10 5.20
CA PRO A 190 1.53 -1.90 4.07
C PRO A 190 0.16 -1.41 3.57
N ASP A 191 0.03 -1.26 2.25
CA ASP A 191 -1.22 -0.90 1.59
C ASP A 191 -2.06 -2.18 1.35
N PRO A 192 -3.37 -2.18 1.61
CA PRO A 192 -4.24 -3.34 1.33
C PRO A 192 -4.23 -3.81 -0.13
N ILE A 193 -3.83 -2.96 -1.08
CA ILE A 193 -3.73 -3.29 -2.51
C ILE A 193 -2.38 -3.95 -2.86
N ASP A 194 -1.38 -3.89 -1.96
CA ASP A 194 -0.03 -4.47 -2.14
C ASP A 194 -0.04 -6.00 -2.02
N THR A 195 -0.93 -6.64 -2.77
CA THR A 195 -1.16 -8.08 -2.85
C THR A 195 -0.41 -8.68 -4.04
N THR A 196 -0.24 -10.00 -4.00
CA THR A 196 0.39 -10.76 -5.08
C THR A 196 -0.52 -10.93 -6.29
N GLU A 197 -1.83 -10.85 -6.11
CA GLU A 197 -2.82 -11.07 -7.16
C GLU A 197 -3.83 -9.93 -7.19
N VAL A 198 -4.05 -9.39 -8.39
CA VAL A 198 -4.99 -8.29 -8.62
C VAL A 198 -5.87 -8.56 -9.83
N LEU A 199 -7.10 -8.07 -9.75
CA LEU A 199 -8.02 -7.99 -10.85
C LEU A 199 -7.87 -6.61 -11.50
N LEU A 200 -7.36 -6.58 -12.73
CA LEU A 200 -7.26 -5.39 -13.57
C LEU A 200 -8.45 -5.37 -14.54
N GLU A 201 -9.26 -4.32 -14.48
CA GLU A 201 -10.42 -4.13 -15.34
C GLU A 201 -10.18 -2.94 -16.25
N VAL A 202 -10.35 -3.13 -17.56
CA VAL A 202 -10.30 -2.03 -18.55
C VAL A 202 -11.69 -1.81 -19.11
N THR A 203 -12.12 -0.55 -19.19
CA THR A 203 -13.46 -0.19 -19.70
C THR A 203 -13.39 1.02 -20.62
N ALA A 204 -14.06 0.94 -21.76
CA ALA A 204 -14.16 2.06 -22.69
C ALA A 204 -14.95 3.23 -22.07
N GLY A 205 -14.49 4.45 -22.35
CA GLY A 205 -15.10 5.69 -21.89
C GLY A 205 -15.74 6.48 -23.04
N VAL A 206 -15.50 7.79 -23.07
CA VAL A 206 -16.02 8.71 -24.09
C VAL A 206 -15.22 8.54 -25.38
N GLY A 207 -15.90 8.41 -26.52
CA GLY A 207 -15.24 8.25 -27.83
C GLY A 207 -15.82 7.11 -28.68
N GLY A 208 -16.82 6.39 -28.18
CA GLY A 208 -17.53 5.36 -28.93
C GLY A 208 -16.58 4.24 -29.37
N GLN A 209 -16.59 3.91 -30.65
CA GLN A 209 -15.77 2.82 -31.20
C GLN A 209 -14.27 3.08 -31.08
N GLU A 210 -13.83 4.33 -31.20
CA GLU A 210 -12.40 4.68 -31.03
C GLU A 210 -11.93 4.44 -29.59
N ALA A 211 -12.78 4.72 -28.60
CA ALA A 211 -12.47 4.41 -27.20
C ALA A 211 -12.30 2.89 -27.01
N MET A 212 -13.10 2.07 -27.68
CA MET A 212 -13.01 0.60 -27.59
C MET A 212 -11.72 0.07 -28.26
N LEU A 213 -11.31 0.66 -29.39
CA LEU A 213 -10.01 0.34 -30.01
C LEU A 213 -8.85 0.71 -29.09
N PHE A 214 -8.87 1.90 -28.51
CA PHE A 214 -7.85 2.31 -27.55
C PHE A 214 -7.84 1.45 -26.28
N THR A 215 -9.01 1.03 -25.79
CA THR A 215 -9.11 0.09 -24.67
C THR A 215 -8.41 -1.24 -24.98
N LYS A 216 -8.50 -1.73 -26.21
CA LYS A 216 -7.77 -2.92 -26.66
C LYS A 216 -6.26 -2.69 -26.71
N ASP A 217 -5.80 -1.56 -27.24
CA ASP A 217 -4.36 -1.23 -27.29
C ASP A 217 -3.73 -1.25 -25.88
N VAL A 218 -4.43 -0.67 -24.91
CA VAL A 218 -4.00 -0.64 -23.50
C VAL A 218 -4.11 -2.01 -22.82
N LEU A 219 -5.13 -2.81 -23.17
CA LEU A 219 -5.26 -4.17 -22.69
C LEU A 219 -4.06 -5.02 -23.13
N ASP A 220 -3.73 -4.97 -24.42
CA ASP A 220 -2.60 -5.70 -25.02
C ASP A 220 -1.27 -5.24 -24.39
N MET A 221 -1.13 -3.93 -24.12
CA MET A 221 0.01 -3.37 -23.39
C MET A 221 0.18 -4.04 -22.02
N TYR A 222 -0.90 -4.18 -21.22
CA TYR A 222 -0.79 -4.82 -19.90
C TYR A 222 -0.54 -6.33 -19.96
N VAL A 223 -1.09 -7.03 -20.95
CA VAL A 223 -0.80 -8.46 -21.18
C VAL A 223 0.69 -8.67 -21.49
N ARG A 224 1.26 -7.83 -22.36
CA ARG A 224 2.69 -7.85 -22.68
C ARG A 224 3.55 -7.48 -21.48
N TYR A 225 3.15 -6.46 -20.73
CA TYR A 225 3.86 -6.03 -19.52
C TYR A 225 3.90 -7.11 -18.45
N ALA A 226 2.77 -7.78 -18.20
CA ALA A 226 2.73 -8.93 -17.28
C ALA A 226 3.66 -10.05 -17.75
N SER A 227 3.65 -10.37 -19.04
CA SER A 227 4.54 -11.39 -19.63
C SER A 227 6.02 -11.02 -19.49
N TRP A 228 6.37 -9.75 -19.73
CA TRP A 228 7.74 -9.24 -19.60
C TRP A 228 8.24 -9.25 -18.16
N LYS A 229 7.35 -8.97 -17.18
CA LYS A 229 7.65 -9.10 -15.74
C LYS A 229 7.69 -10.55 -15.24
N GLY A 230 7.33 -11.53 -16.06
CA GLY A 230 7.20 -12.92 -15.64
C GLY A 230 6.01 -13.17 -14.71
N TRP A 231 4.98 -12.32 -14.78
CA TRP A 231 3.74 -12.50 -14.04
C TRP A 231 2.77 -13.41 -14.80
N SER A 232 1.98 -14.18 -14.04
CA SER A 232 0.85 -14.91 -14.60
C SER A 232 -0.27 -13.94 -14.96
N CYS A 233 -0.84 -14.08 -16.16
CA CYS A 233 -1.94 -13.25 -16.64
C CYS A 233 -3.01 -14.14 -17.24
N ARG A 234 -4.25 -14.01 -16.78
CA ARG A 234 -5.41 -14.73 -17.31
C ARG A 234 -6.55 -13.76 -17.55
N ILE A 235 -7.10 -13.76 -18.76
CA ILE A 235 -8.31 -13.00 -19.09
C ILE A 235 -9.51 -13.75 -18.52
N VAL A 236 -10.28 -13.07 -17.66
CA VAL A 236 -11.48 -13.62 -16.99
C VAL A 236 -12.74 -13.26 -17.77
N ASP A 237 -12.80 -12.02 -18.26
CA ASP A 237 -13.93 -11.50 -19.02
C ASP A 237 -13.44 -10.65 -20.19
N TYR A 238 -14.16 -10.70 -21.31
CA TYR A 238 -13.76 -10.05 -22.55
C TYR A 238 -14.96 -9.74 -23.44
N GLU A 239 -15.37 -8.47 -23.46
CA GLU A 239 -16.45 -7.94 -24.29
C GLU A 239 -15.89 -7.21 -25.51
N THR A 240 -16.21 -7.70 -26.70
CA THR A 240 -15.77 -7.13 -27.98
C THR A 240 -16.75 -6.12 -28.58
N SER A 241 -16.24 -5.32 -29.51
CA SER A 241 -17.04 -4.51 -30.43
C SER A 241 -16.93 -5.02 -31.86
N ASP A 242 -17.86 -4.61 -32.72
CA ASP A 242 -17.95 -5.06 -34.12
C ASP A 242 -16.69 -4.73 -34.95
N MET A 243 -15.96 -3.67 -34.59
CA MET A 243 -14.70 -3.28 -35.24
C MET A 243 -13.46 -3.86 -34.56
N GLY A 244 -13.64 -4.87 -33.71
CA GLY A 244 -12.55 -5.58 -33.04
C GLY A 244 -11.90 -4.81 -31.90
N GLY A 245 -12.57 -3.79 -31.35
CA GLY A 245 -12.21 -3.13 -30.10
C GLY A 245 -12.77 -3.86 -28.88
N VAL A 246 -12.46 -3.36 -27.68
CA VAL A 246 -12.91 -3.93 -26.40
C VAL A 246 -13.77 -2.92 -25.66
N ARG A 247 -14.99 -3.31 -25.28
CA ARG A 247 -15.88 -2.49 -24.43
C ARG A 247 -15.48 -2.61 -22.97
N HIS A 248 -15.29 -3.83 -22.50
CA HIS A 248 -14.89 -4.17 -21.16
C HIS A 248 -14.04 -5.44 -21.19
N ALA A 249 -12.99 -5.51 -20.39
CA ALA A 249 -12.26 -6.75 -20.16
C ALA A 249 -11.68 -6.77 -18.75
N SER A 250 -11.56 -7.97 -18.19
CA SER A 250 -11.03 -8.21 -16.85
C SER A 250 -9.87 -9.20 -16.92
N LEU A 251 -8.74 -8.87 -16.32
CA LEU A 251 -7.56 -9.73 -16.22
C LEU A 251 -7.25 -10.02 -14.77
N ASN A 252 -7.02 -11.29 -14.46
CA ASN A 252 -6.37 -11.71 -13.23
C ASN A 252 -4.85 -11.73 -13.47
N VAL A 253 -4.13 -10.87 -12.76
CA VAL A 253 -2.67 -10.76 -12.82
C VAL A 253 -2.08 -11.20 -11.48
N GLY A 254 -1.31 -12.28 -11.51
CA GLY A 254 -0.65 -12.84 -10.34
C GLY A 254 0.86 -12.85 -10.47
N GLY A 255 1.55 -12.26 -9.50
CA GLY A 255 3.01 -12.20 -9.48
C GLY A 255 3.55 -11.42 -8.29
N ARG A 256 4.86 -11.55 -8.05
CA ARG A 256 5.53 -10.79 -7.00
C ARG A 256 5.41 -9.29 -7.30
N ASP A 257 4.90 -8.54 -6.33
CA ASP A 257 4.70 -7.08 -6.38
C ASP A 257 3.75 -6.58 -7.50
N ALA A 258 2.95 -7.47 -8.10
CA ALA A 258 2.02 -7.10 -9.18
C ALA A 258 1.02 -6.00 -8.75
N GLY A 259 0.39 -6.15 -7.57
CA GLY A 259 -0.52 -5.14 -7.04
C GLY A 259 0.15 -3.80 -6.73
N LYS A 260 1.39 -3.84 -6.21
CA LYS A 260 2.18 -2.63 -5.93
C LYS A 260 2.45 -1.81 -7.19
N CYS A 261 2.78 -2.48 -8.29
CA CYS A 261 3.06 -1.81 -9.55
C CYS A 261 1.77 -1.32 -10.22
N LEU A 262 0.75 -2.18 -10.33
CA LEU A 262 -0.44 -1.90 -11.11
C LEU A 262 -1.40 -0.93 -10.43
N LYS A 263 -1.34 -0.71 -9.11
CA LYS A 263 -2.25 0.23 -8.42
C LYS A 263 -2.21 1.65 -8.99
N PHE A 264 -1.06 2.07 -9.52
CA PHE A 264 -0.90 3.38 -10.17
C PHE A 264 -1.45 3.43 -11.60
N GLU A 265 -1.90 2.32 -12.15
CA GLU A 265 -2.59 2.30 -13.43
C GLU A 265 -4.09 2.56 -13.27
N SER A 266 -4.62 2.59 -12.04
CA SER A 266 -6.03 2.92 -11.79
C SER A 266 -6.34 4.39 -12.13
N GLY A 267 -7.42 4.61 -12.87
CA GLY A 267 -7.87 5.95 -13.28
C GLY A 267 -8.27 6.05 -14.75
N VAL A 268 -8.47 7.29 -15.22
CA VAL A 268 -8.87 7.57 -16.61
C VAL A 268 -7.64 7.82 -17.50
N HIS A 269 -7.53 7.08 -18.59
CA HIS A 269 -6.52 7.25 -19.63
C HIS A 269 -7.14 7.96 -20.82
N ARG A 270 -6.46 8.98 -21.35
CA ARG A 270 -6.94 9.79 -22.48
C ARG A 270 -6.07 9.57 -23.70
N VAL A 271 -6.67 9.36 -24.86
CA VAL A 271 -5.95 9.29 -26.15
C VAL A 271 -6.33 10.46 -27.05
N GLN A 272 -5.33 10.97 -27.78
CA GLN A 272 -5.48 11.99 -28.82
C GLN A 272 -4.80 11.49 -30.09
N ARG A 273 -5.60 11.00 -31.05
CA ARG A 273 -5.13 10.53 -32.36
C ARG A 273 -6.20 10.72 -33.42
N VAL A 274 -5.82 10.54 -34.68
CA VAL A 274 -6.78 10.40 -35.78
C VAL A 274 -7.38 8.99 -35.68
N PRO A 275 -8.70 8.85 -35.42
CA PRO A 275 -9.33 7.54 -35.32
C PRO A 275 -9.24 6.76 -36.62
N GLN A 276 -9.21 5.44 -36.53
CA GLN A 276 -9.32 4.59 -37.72
C GLN A 276 -10.69 4.74 -38.42
N THR A 277 -11.70 5.19 -37.68
CA THR A 277 -13.06 5.39 -38.16
C THR A 277 -13.28 6.74 -38.86
N GLU A 278 -12.30 7.65 -38.82
CA GLU A 278 -12.43 9.02 -39.29
C GLU A 278 -11.77 9.21 -40.65
N ARG A 279 -12.54 9.68 -41.66
CA ARG A 279 -12.02 9.87 -43.03
C ARG A 279 -11.34 11.22 -43.23
N ALA A 280 -11.68 12.23 -42.43
CA ALA A 280 -11.23 13.61 -42.62
C ALA A 280 -9.86 13.94 -41.95
N GLY A 281 -9.19 12.96 -41.34
CA GLY A 281 -7.89 13.16 -40.70
C GLY A 281 -7.94 14.04 -39.44
N ARG A 282 -9.11 14.24 -38.84
CA ARG A 282 -9.27 15.08 -37.64
C ARG A 282 -8.83 14.32 -36.39
N ILE A 283 -8.11 15.00 -35.51
CA ILE A 283 -7.70 14.44 -34.23
C ILE A 283 -8.89 14.44 -33.28
N HIS A 284 -9.28 13.26 -32.80
CA HIS A 284 -10.31 13.10 -31.79
C HIS A 284 -9.69 12.83 -30.42
N THR A 285 -10.43 13.16 -29.37
CA THR A 285 -10.04 12.88 -27.99
C THR A 285 -11.02 11.88 -27.38
N SER A 286 -10.49 10.70 -27.08
CA SER A 286 -11.23 9.59 -26.46
C SER A 286 -10.65 9.25 -25.08
N THR A 287 -11.43 8.57 -24.25
CA THR A 287 -11.04 8.14 -22.91
C THR A 287 -11.36 6.67 -22.67
N MET A 288 -10.62 6.06 -21.75
CA MET A 288 -10.90 4.75 -21.17
C MET A 288 -10.56 4.80 -19.68
N ALA A 289 -11.08 3.86 -18.90
CA ALA A 289 -10.80 3.77 -17.48
C ALA A 289 -10.22 2.40 -17.14
N VAL A 290 -9.30 2.40 -16.18
CA VAL A 290 -8.69 1.20 -15.62
C VAL A 290 -9.03 1.16 -14.13
N ALA A 291 -9.45 0.01 -13.64
CA ALA A 291 -9.60 -0.26 -12.22
C ALA A 291 -8.67 -1.42 -11.82
N VAL A 292 -8.02 -1.29 -10.67
CA VAL A 292 -7.14 -2.32 -10.10
C VAL A 292 -7.64 -2.63 -8.70
N LEU A 293 -8.15 -3.85 -8.54
CA LEU A 293 -8.79 -4.32 -7.34
C LEU A 293 -8.02 -5.53 -6.80
N PRO A 294 -7.80 -5.64 -5.48
CA PRO A 294 -7.27 -6.86 -4.90
C PRO A 294 -8.27 -7.99 -5.10
N LEU A 295 -7.77 -9.22 -5.33
CA LEU A 295 -8.65 -10.38 -5.47
C LEU A 295 -9.36 -10.65 -4.12
N PRO A 296 -10.70 -10.75 -4.08
CA PRO A 296 -11.41 -10.96 -2.83
C PRO A 296 -11.13 -12.36 -2.27
N ALA A 297 -10.77 -12.42 -0.99
CA ALA A 297 -10.71 -13.68 -0.26
C ALA A 297 -12.12 -14.26 -0.06
N GLU A 298 -12.25 -15.58 -0.16
CA GLU A 298 -13.49 -16.30 0.12
C GLU A 298 -14.06 -15.92 1.50
N VAL A 299 -15.38 -15.74 1.56
CA VAL A 299 -16.08 -15.45 2.81
C VAL A 299 -16.38 -16.78 3.48
N ASP A 300 -15.62 -17.13 4.52
CA ASP A 300 -15.98 -18.23 5.41
C ASP A 300 -16.58 -17.67 6.71
N VAL A 301 -17.73 -18.23 7.10
CA VAL A 301 -18.46 -17.82 8.31
C VAL A 301 -18.35 -18.93 9.35
N VAL A 302 -17.38 -18.78 10.24
CA VAL A 302 -17.19 -19.66 11.39
C VAL A 302 -18.08 -19.20 12.54
N LEU A 303 -18.96 -20.09 13.00
CA LEU A 303 -19.85 -19.84 14.14
C LEU A 303 -19.25 -20.41 15.43
N ASN A 304 -18.94 -19.55 16.39
CA ASN A 304 -18.54 -19.99 17.72
C ASN A 304 -19.77 -20.25 18.59
N SER A 305 -19.76 -21.35 19.34
CA SER A 305 -20.87 -21.71 20.24
C SER A 305 -21.08 -20.70 21.37
N LYS A 306 -20.03 -19.99 21.79
CA LYS A 306 -20.07 -18.96 22.85
C LYS A 306 -20.87 -17.72 22.46
N ASP A 307 -20.98 -17.45 21.16
CA ASP A 307 -21.62 -16.25 20.62
C ASP A 307 -23.11 -16.49 20.29
N LEU A 308 -23.62 -17.68 20.60
CA LEU A 308 -24.98 -18.11 20.28
C LEU A 308 -25.83 -18.29 21.54
N VAL A 309 -26.94 -17.56 21.60
CA VAL A 309 -27.98 -17.77 22.61
C VAL A 309 -29.09 -18.60 21.97
N MET A 310 -29.34 -19.79 22.50
CA MET A 310 -30.39 -20.68 22.04
C MET A 310 -31.57 -20.66 23.02
N LYS A 311 -32.79 -20.49 22.49
CA LYS A 311 -34.04 -20.55 23.24
C LYS A 311 -34.98 -21.54 22.57
N THR A 312 -35.67 -22.35 23.36
CA THR A 312 -36.74 -23.23 22.89
C THR A 312 -38.08 -22.54 23.07
N LYS A 313 -39.01 -22.80 22.14
CA LYS A 313 -40.39 -22.33 22.21
C LYS A 313 -41.35 -23.40 21.70
N ARG A 314 -42.63 -23.26 22.04
CA ARG A 314 -43.69 -24.10 21.43
C ARG A 314 -43.86 -23.70 19.96
N ALA A 315 -44.03 -24.68 19.10
CA ALA A 315 -44.24 -24.42 17.67
C ALA A 315 -45.60 -23.73 17.45
N SER A 316 -45.66 -22.85 16.45
CA SER A 316 -46.91 -22.18 16.03
C SER A 316 -47.36 -22.75 14.69
N GLY A 317 -48.62 -23.19 14.59
CA GLY A 317 -49.17 -23.75 13.35
C GLY A 317 -50.35 -24.72 13.56
N PRO A 318 -51.00 -25.17 12.47
CA PRO A 318 -52.08 -26.15 12.53
C PRO A 318 -51.52 -27.49 13.02
N GLY A 319 -51.78 -27.80 14.29
CA GLY A 319 -51.27 -28.99 14.95
C GLY A 319 -52.20 -29.48 16.05
N GLY A 320 -52.21 -30.79 16.26
CA GLY A 320 -52.96 -31.41 17.35
C GLY A 320 -52.31 -31.18 18.73
N GLN A 321 -52.71 -31.98 19.72
CA GLN A 321 -52.24 -31.89 21.11
C GLN A 321 -50.70 -31.80 21.24
N HIS A 322 -49.96 -32.52 20.39
CA HIS A 322 -48.50 -32.53 20.38
C HIS A 322 -47.86 -31.16 20.09
N VAL A 323 -48.50 -30.30 19.29
CA VAL A 323 -47.97 -28.95 19.00
C VAL A 323 -48.19 -28.00 20.19
N ASN A 324 -49.24 -28.23 20.97
CA ASN A 324 -49.58 -27.41 22.14
C ASN A 324 -48.72 -27.74 23.38
N THR A 325 -48.21 -28.96 23.48
CA THR A 325 -47.43 -29.44 24.64
C THR A 325 -45.93 -29.47 24.43
N THR A 326 -45.45 -29.75 23.20
CA THR A 326 -44.03 -30.02 22.94
C THR A 326 -43.26 -28.79 22.47
N GLU A 327 -42.15 -28.46 23.15
CA GLU A 327 -41.22 -27.38 22.77
C GLU A 327 -40.27 -27.78 21.64
N SER A 328 -40.83 -27.94 20.44
CA SER A 328 -40.07 -28.38 19.26
C SER A 328 -39.40 -27.24 18.49
N ALA A 329 -39.84 -25.98 18.66
CA ALA A 329 -39.31 -24.85 17.91
C ALA A 329 -38.06 -24.26 18.59
N VAL A 330 -37.05 -23.93 17.78
CA VAL A 330 -35.76 -23.40 18.26
C VAL A 330 -35.53 -22.01 17.69
N GLN A 331 -35.16 -21.09 18.57
CA GLN A 331 -34.73 -19.73 18.25
C GLN A 331 -33.26 -19.59 18.63
N ILE A 332 -32.45 -19.06 17.71
CA ILE A 332 -31.02 -18.83 17.90
C ILE A 332 -30.75 -17.36 17.63
N GLN A 333 -30.04 -16.72 18.56
CA GLN A 333 -29.57 -15.34 18.44
C GLN A 333 -28.04 -15.32 18.43
N HIS A 334 -27.44 -14.65 17.46
CA HIS A 334 -26.00 -14.40 17.41
C HIS A 334 -25.70 -13.05 18.07
N ILE A 335 -25.11 -13.09 19.26
CA ILE A 335 -24.90 -11.93 20.15
C ILE A 335 -24.16 -10.78 19.43
N PRO A 336 -23.01 -11.02 18.74
CA PRO A 336 -22.23 -9.95 18.12
C PRO A 336 -22.99 -9.23 16.99
N SER A 337 -23.78 -9.97 16.20
CA SER A 337 -24.52 -9.40 15.07
C SER A 337 -25.93 -8.91 15.43
N GLY A 338 -26.46 -9.31 16.59
CA GLY A 338 -27.86 -9.11 16.97
C GLY A 338 -28.90 -9.92 16.18
N ILE A 339 -28.49 -10.70 15.17
CA ILE A 339 -29.40 -11.44 14.29
C ILE A 339 -30.06 -12.59 15.03
N MET A 340 -31.37 -12.67 14.90
CA MET A 340 -32.19 -13.73 15.43
C MET A 340 -32.82 -14.54 14.29
N VAL A 341 -32.76 -15.86 14.43
CA VAL A 341 -33.32 -16.81 13.47
C VAL A 341 -34.11 -17.87 14.23
N GLU A 342 -35.24 -18.28 13.66
CA GLU A 342 -36.06 -19.34 14.22
C GLU A 342 -36.39 -20.43 13.20
N SER A 343 -36.60 -21.65 13.71
CA SER A 343 -37.06 -22.77 12.92
C SER A 343 -38.05 -23.65 13.70
N SER A 344 -39.15 -23.98 13.06
CA SER A 344 -40.26 -24.80 13.58
C SER A 344 -40.84 -25.72 12.51
N GLN A 345 -40.06 -26.06 11.48
CA GLN A 345 -40.52 -26.83 10.32
C GLN A 345 -40.63 -28.32 10.64
N GLU A 346 -39.70 -28.84 11.44
CA GLU A 346 -39.63 -30.26 11.77
C GLU A 346 -40.30 -30.56 13.11
N ARG A 347 -40.68 -31.83 13.31
CA ARG A 347 -41.23 -32.28 14.61
C ARG A 347 -40.15 -32.42 15.68
N SER A 348 -38.89 -32.66 15.27
CA SER A 348 -37.74 -32.83 16.17
C SER A 348 -37.05 -31.51 16.47
N GLN A 349 -36.79 -31.26 17.76
CA GLN A 349 -36.03 -30.10 18.23
C GLN A 349 -34.61 -30.06 17.65
N LEU A 350 -33.93 -31.20 17.56
CA LEU A 350 -32.56 -31.29 17.05
C LEU A 350 -32.48 -30.89 15.58
N GLN A 351 -33.42 -31.37 14.77
CA GLN A 351 -33.52 -31.02 13.36
C GLN A 351 -33.83 -29.53 13.17
N ASN A 352 -34.73 -28.97 13.99
CA ASN A 352 -35.00 -27.53 13.99
C ASN A 352 -33.78 -26.70 14.42
N LYS A 353 -32.98 -27.17 15.38
CA LYS A 353 -31.71 -26.53 15.77
C LYS A 353 -30.72 -26.50 14.61
N GLU A 354 -30.53 -27.62 13.90
CA GLU A 354 -29.63 -27.68 12.73
C GLU A 354 -30.10 -26.77 11.60
N LEU A 355 -31.41 -26.73 11.32
CA LEU A 355 -31.99 -25.82 10.33
C LEU A 355 -31.84 -24.36 10.73
N ALA A 356 -32.06 -24.02 12.02
CA ALA A 356 -31.85 -22.67 12.52
C ALA A 356 -30.38 -22.23 12.41
N LEU A 357 -29.42 -23.12 12.70
CA LEU A 357 -27.99 -22.86 12.52
C LEU A 357 -27.63 -22.67 11.04
N LYS A 358 -28.17 -23.49 10.14
CA LYS A 358 -27.98 -23.32 8.68
C LYS A 358 -28.53 -21.98 8.19
N LYS A 359 -29.74 -21.61 8.61
CA LYS A 359 -30.36 -20.31 8.28
C LYS A 359 -29.55 -19.14 8.85
N LEU A 360 -29.05 -19.25 10.08
CA LEU A 360 -28.20 -18.23 10.69
C LEU A 360 -26.89 -18.06 9.93
N ARG A 361 -26.21 -19.17 9.57
CA ARG A 361 -25.00 -19.13 8.76
C ARG A 361 -25.26 -18.48 7.40
N ALA A 362 -26.35 -18.83 6.72
CA ALA A 362 -26.72 -18.23 5.44
C ALA A 362 -26.94 -16.71 5.55
N LYS A 363 -27.66 -16.24 6.58
CA LYS A 363 -27.87 -14.80 6.81
C LYS A 363 -26.57 -14.05 7.10
N LEU A 364 -25.70 -14.61 7.94
CA LEU A 364 -24.41 -14.00 8.25
C LEU A 364 -23.49 -13.95 7.03
N TYR A 365 -23.49 -15.02 6.23
CA TYR A 365 -22.77 -15.08 4.96
C TYR A 365 -23.25 -14.01 3.98
N GLU A 366 -24.57 -13.86 3.82
CA GLU A 366 -25.15 -12.84 2.94
C GLU A 366 -24.76 -11.42 3.36
N ILE A 367 -24.79 -11.12 4.66
CA ILE A 367 -24.39 -9.81 5.19
C ILE A 367 -22.92 -9.53 4.91
N GLU A 368 -22.04 -10.49 5.18
CA GLU A 368 -20.60 -10.30 4.98
C GLU A 368 -20.26 -10.21 3.49
N LEU A 369 -20.93 -11.00 2.64
CA LEU A 369 -20.82 -10.93 1.19
C LEU A 369 -21.27 -9.56 0.67
N ASN A 370 -22.41 -9.05 1.14
CA ASN A 370 -22.93 -7.73 0.76
C ASN A 370 -21.99 -6.61 1.22
N LYS A 371 -21.42 -6.72 2.43
CA LYS A 371 -20.43 -5.77 2.95
C LYS A 371 -19.15 -5.75 2.10
N LYS A 372 -18.59 -6.92 1.77
CA LYS A 372 -17.43 -6.98 0.86
C LYS A 372 -17.77 -6.43 -0.51
N THR A 373 -18.88 -6.88 -1.11
CA THR A 373 -19.30 -6.45 -2.46
C THR A 373 -19.52 -4.94 -2.53
N SER A 374 -20.21 -4.35 -1.55
CA SER A 374 -20.44 -2.90 -1.49
C SER A 374 -19.13 -2.10 -1.37
N SER A 375 -18.16 -2.58 -0.57
CA SER A 375 -16.82 -1.99 -0.50
C SER A 375 -16.12 -2.01 -1.86
N HIS A 376 -16.10 -3.17 -2.53
CA HIS A 376 -15.50 -3.32 -3.87
C HIS A 376 -16.18 -2.43 -4.91
N VAL A 377 -17.51 -2.37 -4.94
CA VAL A 377 -18.26 -1.49 -5.85
C VAL A 377 -17.92 -0.03 -5.59
N THR A 378 -17.77 0.36 -4.33
CA THR A 378 -17.39 1.73 -3.96
C THR A 378 -15.96 2.03 -4.43
N GLN A 379 -15.00 1.15 -4.14
CA GLN A 379 -13.61 1.30 -4.57
C GLN A 379 -13.50 1.38 -6.10
N ARG A 380 -14.20 0.50 -6.83
CA ARG A 380 -14.26 0.53 -8.31
C ARG A 380 -14.81 1.85 -8.81
N LYS A 381 -15.91 2.36 -8.23
CA LYS A 381 -16.50 3.65 -8.61
C LYS A 381 -15.54 4.81 -8.38
N LEU A 382 -14.80 4.81 -7.28
CA LEU A 382 -13.82 5.86 -6.97
C LEU A 382 -12.64 5.86 -7.96
N GLN A 383 -12.15 4.69 -8.37
CA GLN A 383 -11.04 4.59 -9.33
C GLN A 383 -11.47 4.96 -10.76
N VAL A 384 -12.65 4.49 -11.19
CA VAL A 384 -13.15 4.72 -12.55
C VAL A 384 -13.66 6.16 -12.75
N GLY A 385 -14.18 6.76 -11.69
CA GLY A 385 -14.77 8.11 -11.72
C GLY A 385 -15.92 8.20 -12.72
N THR A 386 -16.04 9.35 -13.39
CA THR A 386 -17.05 9.61 -14.43
C THR A 386 -16.61 9.13 -15.82
N ARG A 387 -15.37 8.63 -15.96
CA ARG A 387 -14.71 8.32 -17.25
C ARG A 387 -14.57 9.55 -18.16
N GLY A 388 -14.78 10.74 -17.61
CA GLY A 388 -14.78 12.01 -18.31
C GLY A 388 -13.38 12.48 -18.71
N ARG A 389 -13.32 13.48 -19.60
CA ARG A 389 -12.05 14.01 -20.12
C ARG A 389 -11.20 14.77 -19.09
N SER A 390 -11.80 15.20 -17.99
CA SER A 390 -11.16 16.03 -16.97
C SER A 390 -10.34 15.22 -15.95
N GLU A 391 -10.80 14.01 -15.61
CA GLU A 391 -10.25 13.14 -14.55
C GLU A 391 -9.05 12.28 -15.01
N LYS A 392 -8.37 12.71 -16.07
CA LYS A 392 -7.29 11.95 -16.71
C LYS A 392 -6.05 11.84 -15.81
N ILE A 393 -5.55 10.62 -15.63
CA ILE A 393 -4.24 10.38 -15.00
C ILE A 393 -3.12 10.39 -16.05
N ARG A 394 -3.40 9.95 -17.28
CA ARG A 394 -2.40 9.88 -18.36
C ARG A 394 -2.99 10.31 -19.70
N THR A 395 -2.20 10.99 -20.53
CA THR A 395 -2.55 11.33 -21.91
C THR A 395 -1.58 10.73 -22.90
N TYR A 396 -2.10 9.98 -23.87
CA TYR A 396 -1.41 9.41 -25.02
C TYR A 396 -1.67 10.32 -26.21
N ASN A 397 -0.67 11.09 -26.62
CA ASN A 397 -0.79 12.03 -27.74
C ASN A 397 0.03 11.51 -28.91
N PHE A 398 -0.65 10.99 -29.94
CA PHE A 398 -0.01 10.43 -31.12
C PHE A 398 0.49 11.52 -32.09
N ALA A 399 -0.17 12.68 -32.14
CA ALA A 399 0.27 13.78 -33.02
C ALA A 399 1.61 14.40 -32.57
N GLN A 400 1.90 14.35 -31.27
CA GLN A 400 3.15 14.83 -30.67
C GLN A 400 4.06 13.69 -30.18
N ASP A 401 3.71 12.46 -30.54
CA ASP A 401 4.38 11.21 -30.17
C ASP A 401 4.90 11.18 -28.72
N ARG A 402 3.98 11.43 -27.77
CA ARG A 402 4.32 11.41 -26.34
C ARG A 402 3.20 10.89 -25.44
N VAL A 403 3.62 10.32 -24.33
CA VAL A 403 2.76 9.94 -23.21
C VAL A 403 3.13 10.78 -21.99
N THR A 404 2.14 11.46 -21.41
CA THR A 404 2.32 12.31 -20.22
C THR A 404 1.44 11.80 -19.10
N ASP A 405 2.05 11.47 -17.96
CA ASP A 405 1.33 11.27 -16.70
C ASP A 405 1.10 12.65 -16.06
N HIS A 406 -0.11 12.91 -15.55
CA HIS A 406 -0.47 14.23 -14.98
C HIS A 406 -0.26 14.29 -13.46
N ARG A 407 -0.04 13.14 -12.81
CA ARG A 407 0.22 13.08 -11.36
C ARG A 407 1.63 13.49 -11.03
N ILE A 408 2.57 13.13 -11.90
CA ILE A 408 3.99 13.45 -11.80
C ILE A 408 4.45 14.13 -13.09
N PRO A 409 5.44 15.05 -13.05
CA PRO A 409 5.93 15.74 -14.24
C PRO A 409 6.83 14.81 -15.09
N VAL A 410 6.22 13.77 -15.66
CA VAL A 410 6.88 12.75 -16.49
C VAL A 410 6.26 12.72 -17.86
N THR A 411 7.11 12.82 -18.86
CA THR A 411 6.74 12.66 -20.26
C THR A 411 7.71 11.69 -20.90
N VAL A 412 7.16 10.70 -21.59
CA VAL A 412 7.90 9.70 -22.37
C VAL A 412 7.55 9.90 -23.83
N HIS A 413 8.55 9.80 -24.71
CA HIS A 413 8.38 9.87 -26.16
C HIS A 413 8.22 8.48 -26.75
N ASN A 414 7.73 8.38 -27.99
CA ASN A 414 7.41 7.11 -28.66
C ASN A 414 6.24 6.37 -27.99
N VAL A 415 5.03 6.74 -28.41
CA VAL A 415 3.78 6.17 -27.89
C VAL A 415 3.68 4.69 -28.22
N GLU A 416 4.14 4.27 -29.41
CA GLU A 416 4.09 2.87 -29.84
C GLU A 416 4.94 1.98 -28.93
N ASP A 417 6.18 2.39 -28.66
CA ASP A 417 7.06 1.68 -27.73
C ASP A 417 6.53 1.65 -26.29
N PHE A 418 5.90 2.74 -25.84
CA PHE A 418 5.20 2.76 -24.56
C PHE A 418 4.06 1.71 -24.50
N LEU A 419 3.28 1.59 -25.57
CA LEU A 419 2.19 0.60 -25.71
C LEU A 419 2.69 -0.83 -25.90
N HIS A 420 3.97 -1.04 -26.23
CA HIS A 420 4.57 -2.38 -26.18
C HIS A 420 4.71 -2.93 -24.76
N GLY A 421 4.65 -2.06 -23.74
CA GLY A 421 4.57 -2.48 -22.33
C GLY A 421 5.87 -3.07 -21.80
N GLN A 422 7.02 -2.44 -22.08
CA GLN A 422 8.35 -2.88 -21.62
C GLN A 422 8.98 -1.82 -20.69
N ASP A 423 10.26 -1.46 -20.92
CA ASP A 423 11.06 -0.60 -20.05
C ASP A 423 10.46 0.80 -19.85
N ASN A 424 9.88 1.39 -20.90
CA ASN A 424 9.30 2.73 -20.83
C ASN A 424 8.10 2.81 -19.88
N LEU A 425 7.22 1.80 -19.91
CA LEU A 425 6.10 1.70 -18.96
C LEU A 425 6.62 1.43 -17.54
N ASP A 426 7.56 0.50 -17.38
CA ASP A 426 8.15 0.17 -16.08
C ASP A 426 8.85 1.37 -15.42
N SER A 427 9.57 2.18 -16.22
CA SER A 427 10.24 3.39 -15.75
C SER A 427 9.26 4.39 -15.16
N VAL A 428 8.10 4.59 -15.81
CA VAL A 428 7.03 5.46 -15.29
C VAL A 428 6.42 4.89 -14.01
N ILE A 429 6.13 3.59 -13.98
CA ILE A 429 5.56 2.91 -12.80
C ILE A 429 6.52 3.00 -11.60
N ARG A 430 7.82 2.73 -11.81
CA ARG A 430 8.85 2.86 -10.76
C ARG A 430 8.93 4.28 -10.22
N ARG A 431 8.86 5.28 -11.10
CA ARG A 431 8.86 6.68 -10.66
C ARG A 431 7.62 7.04 -9.84
N LEU A 432 6.44 6.52 -10.21
CA LEU A 432 5.20 6.69 -9.43
C LEU A 432 5.31 6.01 -8.05
N LEU A 433 5.87 4.81 -8.00
CA LEU A 433 6.15 4.08 -6.75
C LEU A 433 7.05 4.89 -5.82
N ASP A 434 8.15 5.42 -6.34
CA ASP A 434 9.10 6.20 -5.56
C ASP A 434 8.46 7.49 -5.03
N GLU A 435 7.72 8.23 -5.85
CA GLU A 435 7.04 9.46 -5.40
C GLU A 435 5.96 9.16 -4.35
N SER A 436 5.18 8.09 -4.53
CA SER A 436 4.18 7.68 -3.53
C SER A 436 4.83 7.28 -2.19
N ARG A 437 5.94 6.55 -2.22
CA ARG A 437 6.70 6.21 -1.01
C ARG A 437 7.20 7.45 -0.28
N LYS A 438 7.66 8.46 -1.01
CA LYS A 438 8.10 9.75 -0.44
C LYS A 438 6.94 10.48 0.22
N GLU A 439 5.79 10.55 -0.43
CA GLU A 439 4.61 11.22 0.11
C GLU A 439 4.15 10.55 1.42
N ILE A 440 4.02 9.22 1.43
CA ILE A 440 3.64 8.47 2.64
C ILE A 440 4.68 8.66 3.76
N LEU A 441 5.98 8.64 3.43
CA LEU A 441 7.03 8.90 4.40
C LEU A 441 6.87 10.29 5.01
N LEU A 442 6.60 11.32 4.21
CA LEU A 442 6.39 12.68 4.70
C LEU A 442 5.15 12.77 5.61
N GLU A 443 4.07 12.07 5.28
CA GLU A 443 2.89 12.01 6.14
C GLU A 443 3.20 11.36 7.49
N VAL A 444 3.91 10.23 7.49
CA VAL A 444 4.34 9.54 8.71
C VAL A 444 5.23 10.47 9.55
N LEU A 445 6.18 11.17 8.92
CA LEU A 445 7.07 12.11 9.60
C LEU A 445 6.35 13.35 10.15
N GLN A 446 5.31 13.85 9.47
CA GLN A 446 4.51 14.98 9.94
C GLN A 446 3.53 14.59 11.05
N GLY A 447 3.09 13.33 11.08
CA GLY A 447 2.28 12.76 12.17
C GLY A 447 3.01 12.69 13.52
N VAL A 448 4.33 12.87 13.53
CA VAL A 448 5.19 12.90 14.74
C VAL A 448 5.18 14.28 15.45
N LYS A 449 4.28 15.19 15.08
CA LYS A 449 4.20 16.52 15.68
C LYS A 449 3.71 16.55 17.12
#